data_AF-A0A9D8BU03-F1
#
_entry.id   AF-A0A9D8BU03-F1
#
_cell.length_a   1.000
_cell.length_b   1.000
_cell.length_c   1.000
_cell.angle_alpha   90.00
_cell.angle_beta   90.00
_cell.angle_gamma   90.00
#
_symmetry.space_group_name_H-M   'P 1'
#
loop_
_entity.id
_entity.type
_entity.pdbx_description
1 polymer ?
#
loop_
_entity_poly.entity_id
_entity_poly.type
_entity_poly.pdbx_seq_one_letter_code
_entity_poly.pdbx_strand_id
1 'polypeptide(L)' 'MLTWLVIGSLLILSGYAVLLGVSEIPKEARQTQAPEYLEGLQKQLDNTKYAGLIVFLCTLGYILVLLVLL' A
#
# COMPACT_ATOMS: atom_id res chain seq x y z
N MET A 1 8.57 23.77 -3.27
CA MET A 1 7.98 22.91 -4.33
C MET A 1 8.38 21.45 -4.20
N LEU A 2 9.65 21.12 -3.91
CA LEU A 2 10.12 19.73 -3.80
C LEU A 2 9.35 18.89 -2.75
N THR A 3 9.06 19.46 -1.57
CA THR A 3 8.36 18.77 -0.49
C THR A 3 6.96 18.29 -0.89
N TRP A 4 6.22 19.12 -1.63
CA TRP A 4 4.88 18.77 -2.12
C TRP A 4 4.91 17.70 -3.22
N LEU A 5 5.96 17.69 -4.06
CA LEU A 5 6.18 16.62 -5.03
C LEU A 5 6.45 15.27 -4.34
N VAL A 6 7.29 15.27 -3.30
CA VAL A 6 7.57 14.05 -2.51
C VAL A 6 6.31 13.54 -1.81
N ILE A 7 5.53 14.44 -1.18
CA ILE A 7 4.27 14.09 -0.52
C ILE A 7 3.25 13.51 -1.52
N GLY A 8 3.08 14.14 -2.69
CA GLY A 8 2.21 13.63 -3.74
C GLY A 8 2.64 12.24 -4.24
N SER A 9 3.95 12.04 -4.41
CA SER A 9 4.51 10.75 -4.81
C SER A 9 4.26 9.65 -3.77
N LEU A 10 4.43 9.97 -2.49
CA LEU A 10 4.15 9.07 -1.38
C LEU A 10 2.68 8.68 -1.31
N LEU A 11 1.74 9.62 -1.52
CA LEU A 11 0.30 9.34 -1.55
C LEU A 11 -0.08 8.41 -2.72
N ILE A 12 0.49 8.63 -3.91
CA ILE A 12 0.21 7.79 -5.08
C ILE A 12 0.77 6.37 -4.89
N LEU A 13 2.02 6.25 -4.44
CA LEU A 13 2.68 4.94 -4.22
C LEU A 13 2.01 4.15 -3.11
N SER A 14 1.66 4.80 -1.99
CA SER A 14 0.98 4.18 -0.86
C SER A 14 -0.45 3.74 -1.23
N GLY A 15 -1.20 4.57 -1.96
CA GLY A 15 -2.51 4.20 -2.49
C GLY A 15 -2.43 3.01 -3.46
N TYR A 16 -1.43 2.98 -4.34
CA TYR A 16 -1.20 1.86 -5.25
C TYR A 16 -0.84 0.57 -4.50
N ALA A 17 -0.01 0.63 -3.46
CA ALA A 17 0.33 -0.51 -2.61
C ALA A 17 -0.88 -1.09 -1.86
N VAL A 18 -1.80 -0.22 -1.39
CA VAL A 18 -3.06 -0.65 -0.78
C VAL A 18 -3.95 -1.35 -1.81
N LEU A 19 -4.09 -0.81 -3.02
CA LEU A 19 -4.88 -1.42 -4.09
C LEU A 19 -4.30 -2.77 -4.56
N LEU A 20 -2.98 -2.87 -4.68
CA LEU A 20 -2.28 -4.13 -4.95
C LEU A 20 -2.53 -5.17 -3.86
N GLY A 21 -2.46 -4.76 -2.59
CA GLY A 21 -2.71 -5.64 -1.45
C GLY A 21 -4.16 -6.09 -1.29
N VAL A 22 -5.11 -5.36 -1.89
CA VAL A 22 -6.54 -5.74 -1.97
C VAL A 22 -6.83 -6.62 -3.19
N SER A 23 -5.93 -6.66 -4.17
CA SER A 23 -6.14 -7.47 -5.37
C SER A 23 -6.16 -8.96 -5.00
N GLU A 24 -7.30 -9.61 -5.23
CA GLU A 24 -7.43 -11.04 -4.97
C GLU A 24 -6.48 -11.83 -5.88
N ILE A 25 -5.80 -12.82 -5.31
CA ILE A 25 -4.95 -13.74 -6.09
C ILE A 25 -5.83 -14.40 -7.16
N PRO A 26 -5.43 -14.35 -8.45
CA PRO A 26 -6.24 -14.90 -9.54
C PRO A 26 -6.53 -16.38 -9.30
N LYS A 27 -7.80 -16.76 -9.43
CA LYS A 27 -8.30 -18.12 -9.15
C LYS A 27 -7.58 -19.20 -9.97
N GLU A 28 -7.02 -18.82 -11.11
CA GLU A 28 -6.22 -19.66 -12.01
C GLU A 28 -4.86 -20.05 -11.41
N ALA A 29 -4.22 -19.17 -10.64
CA ALA A 29 -2.97 -19.46 -9.94
C ALA A 29 -3.16 -20.47 -8.80
N ARG A 30 -4.35 -20.51 -8.20
CA ARG A 30 -4.71 -21.52 -7.18
C ARG A 30 -4.79 -22.95 -7.72
N GLN A 31 -4.96 -23.12 -9.03
CA GLN A 31 -5.06 -24.45 -9.65
C GLN A 31 -3.70 -24.98 -10.15
N THR A 32 -2.71 -24.11 -10.32
CA THR A 32 -1.41 -24.44 -10.93
C THR A 32 -0.23 -24.35 -9.97
N GLN A 33 -0.36 -23.66 -8.83
CA GLN A 33 0.74 -23.44 -7.89
C GLN A 33 0.54 -24.16 -6.55
N ALA A 34 1.67 -24.49 -5.91
CA ALA A 34 1.67 -25.13 -4.60
C ALA A 34 0.97 -24.23 -3.55
N PRO A 35 0.14 -24.81 -2.67
CA PRO A 35 -0.65 -24.06 -1.69
C PRO A 35 0.23 -23.19 -0.76
N GLU A 36 1.42 -23.67 -0.43
CA GLU A 36 2.39 -22.97 0.42
C GLU A 36 2.93 -21.68 -0.23
N TYR A 37 3.11 -21.68 -1.56
CA TYR A 37 3.52 -20.49 -2.31
C TYR A 37 2.41 -19.43 -2.33
N LEU A 38 1.16 -19.87 -2.48
CA LEU A 38 -0.01 -18.98 -2.52
C LEU A 38 -0.27 -18.34 -1.15
N GLU A 39 -0.06 -19.08 -0.06
CA GLU A 39 -0.17 -18.54 1.30
C GLU A 39 0.94 -17.52 1.61
N GLY A 40 2.17 -17.79 1.17
CA GLY A 40 3.28 -16.84 1.23
C GLY A 40 3.02 -15.56 0.43
N LEU A 41 2.49 -15.70 -0.79
CA LEU A 41 2.14 -14.57 -1.67
C LEU A 41 1.00 -13.74 -1.07
N GLN A 42 -0.04 -14.38 -0.55
CA GLN A 42 -1.16 -13.71 0.13
C GLN A 42 -0.66 -12.92 1.33
N LYS A 43 0.21 -13.51 2.15
CA LYS A 43 0.84 -12.84 3.30
C LYS A 43 1.70 -11.64 2.88
N GLN A 44 2.43 -11.74 1.76
CA GLN A 44 3.19 -10.60 1.22
C GLN A 44 2.28 -9.49 0.69
N LEU A 45 1.19 -9.84 0.01
CA LEU A 45 0.18 -8.88 -0.44
C LEU A 45 -0.45 -8.14 0.74
N ASP A 46 -0.84 -8.87 1.78
CA ASP A 46 -1.40 -8.28 3.00
C ASP A 46 -0.38 -7.39 3.70
N ASN A 47 0.88 -7.82 3.87
CA ASN A 47 1.93 -6.97 4.42
C ASN A 47 2.14 -5.70 3.60
N THR A 48 2.08 -5.80 2.27
CA THR A 48 2.20 -4.65 1.36
C THR A 48 1.02 -3.71 1.50
N LYS A 49 -0.20 -4.25 1.68
CA LYS A 49 -1.42 -3.49 1.99
C LYS A 49 -1.24 -2.67 3.27
N TYR A 50 -0.82 -3.34 4.34
CA TYR A 50 -0.65 -2.70 5.64
C TYR A 50 0.48 -1.66 5.62
N ALA A 51 1.61 -1.96 4.97
CA ALA A 51 2.70 -1.01 4.79
C ALA A 51 2.24 0.23 4.02
N GLY A 52 1.51 0.05 2.91
CA GLY A 52 0.92 1.14 2.13
C GLY A 52 -0.04 1.99 2.98
N LEU A 53 -0.92 1.35 3.76
CA LEU A 53 -1.90 2.05 4.59
C LEU A 53 -1.25 2.87 5.72
N ILE A 54 -0.18 2.34 6.34
CA ILE A 54 0.59 3.06 7.36
C ILE A 54 1.23 4.32 6.74
N VAL A 55 1.90 4.18 5.60
CA VAL A 55 2.54 5.32 4.92
C VAL A 55 1.49 6.35 4.50
N PHE A 56 0.33 5.92 4.01
CA PHE A 56 -0.77 6.80 3.66
C PHE A 56 -1.27 7.60 4.88
N LEU A 57 -1.52 6.93 6.01
CA LEU A 57 -1.96 7.58 7.25
C LEU A 57 -0.92 8.55 7.81
N CYS A 58 0.36 8.17 7.81
CA CYS A 58 1.45 9.06 8.24
C CYS A 58 1.55 10.30 7.35
N THR A 59 1.42 10.14 6.03
CA THR A 59 1.47 11.25 5.08
C THR A 59 0.26 12.17 5.25
N LEU A 60 -0.93 11.60 5.46
CA LEU A 60 -2.15 12.35 5.75
C LEU A 60 -2.04 13.14 7.07
N GLY A 61 -1.54 12.49 8.12
CA GLY A 61 -1.31 13.12 9.43
C GLY A 61 -0.31 14.26 9.35
N TYR A 62 0.78 14.09 8.60
CA TYR A 62 1.75 15.15 8.36
C TYR A 62 1.10 16.36 7.66
N ILE A 63 0.31 16.14 6.61
CA ILE A 63 -0.42 17.22 5.92
C ILE A 63 -1.38 17.93 6.88
N LEU A 64 -2.11 17.19 7.70
CA LEU A 64 -3.07 17.75 8.65
C LEU A 64 -2.38 18.62 9.71
N VAL A 65 -1.27 18.15 10.28
CA VAL A 65 -0.45 18.93 11.22
C VAL A 65 0.09 20.20 10.55
N LEU A 66 0.53 20.09 9.31
CA LEU A 66 1.05 21.22 8.54
C LEU A 66 -0.05 22.25 8.22
N LEU A 67 -1.28 21.80 7.97
CA LEU A 67 -2.46 22.66 7.80
C LEU A 67 -2.89 23.38 9.08
N VAL A 68 -2.72 22.75 10.25
CA VAL A 68 -3.06 23.38 11.55
C VAL A 68 -2.00 24.40 11.98
N LEU A 69 -0.74 24.16 11.62
CA LEU A 69 0.39 25.03 11.95
C LEU A 69 0.53 26.25 11.02
N LEU A 70 -0.10 26.23 9.85
CA LEU A 70 -0.04 27.28 8.83
C LEU A 70 -1.23 28.25 8.95
#